data_AF-A0A822F064-F1
#
_entry.id   AF-A0A822F064-F1
#
_cell.length_a   1.000
_cell.length_b   1.000
_cell.length_c   1.000
_cell.angle_alpha   90.00
_cell.angle_beta   90.00
_cell.angle_gamma   90.00
#
_symmetry.space_group_name_H-M   'P 1'
#
loop_
_entity.id
_entity.type
_entity.pdbx_description
1 polymer ?
#
loop_
_entity_poly.entity_id
_entity_poly.type
_entity_poly.pdbx_seq_one_letter_code
_entity_poly.pdbx_strand_id
1 'polypeptide(L)'
;GLTDDDYDMYYEKWQRLDPSGSQFIRYDQLSNFVDGLEPPLRIPKPNHLLLVAMDLPICENDRMHCVDILDGLTKHFLGTLDSSPTTTESDAPIDIKKDRPKDYHPITTTLQRQRENHLSRIGLKGFQYNVQL
;
A
#
# COMPACT_ATOMS: atom_id res chain seq x y z
N GLY A 1 4.62 20.49 -2.62
CA GLY A 1 5.08 19.40 -1.75
C GLY A 1 3.95 18.99 -0.85
N LEU A 2 4.07 17.85 -0.15
CA LEU A 2 3.12 17.46 0.89
C LEU A 2 3.26 18.38 2.10
N THR A 3 2.14 18.81 2.68
CA THR A 3 2.08 19.68 3.86
C THR A 3 1.60 18.92 5.10
N ASP A 4 1.75 19.52 6.28
CA ASP A 4 1.22 18.96 7.53
C ASP A 4 -0.27 18.65 7.46
N ASP A 5 -1.06 19.51 6.78
CA ASP A 5 -2.48 19.30 6.53
C ASP A 5 -2.78 17.99 5.75
N ASP A 6 -1.88 17.56 4.86
CA ASP A 6 -2.06 16.32 4.09
C ASP A 6 -1.87 15.09 4.98
N TYR A 7 -0.93 15.16 5.93
CA TYR A 7 -0.69 14.11 6.92
C TYR A 7 -1.84 14.05 7.94
N ASP A 8 -2.33 15.19 8.40
CA ASP A 8 -3.50 15.27 9.29
C ASP A 8 -4.75 14.69 8.61
N MET A 9 -4.99 15.03 7.34
CA MET A 9 -6.08 14.45 6.55
C MET A 9 -5.94 12.92 6.44
N TYR A 10 -4.74 12.40 6.20
CA TYR A 10 -4.49 10.96 6.15
C TYR A 10 -4.85 10.28 7.48
N TYR A 11 -4.38 10.80 8.61
CA TYR A 11 -4.65 10.22 9.93
C TYR A 11 -6.12 10.34 10.34
N GLU A 12 -6.82 11.42 9.96
CA GLU A 12 -8.25 11.57 10.20
C GLU A 12 -9.05 10.46 9.49
N LYS A 13 -8.73 10.18 8.22
CA LYS A 13 -9.39 9.10 7.45
C LYS A 13 -8.97 7.73 8.00
N TRP A 14 -7.72 7.57 8.43
CA TRP A 14 -7.20 6.33 9.02
C TRP A 14 -7.94 5.94 10.30
N GLN A 15 -8.17 6.89 11.22
CA GLN A 15 -8.88 6.65 12.48
C GLN A 15 -10.28 6.06 12.30
N ARG A 16 -10.93 6.32 11.15
CA ARG A 16 -12.24 5.73 10.82
C ARG A 16 -12.16 4.23 10.52
N LEU A 17 -11.02 3.75 10.04
CA LEU A 17 -10.78 2.32 9.76
C LEU A 17 -10.19 1.59 10.95
N ASP A 18 -9.39 2.27 11.77
CA ASP A 18 -8.73 1.72 12.95
C ASP A 18 -9.01 2.58 14.20
N PRO A 19 -10.26 2.55 14.73
CA PRO A 19 -10.61 3.28 15.95
C PRO A 19 -9.90 2.73 17.20
N SER A 20 -9.37 1.51 17.12
CA SER A 20 -8.56 0.87 18.15
C SER A 20 -7.14 1.42 18.26
N GLY A 21 -6.64 2.15 17.26
CA GLY A 21 -5.26 2.62 17.23
C GLY A 21 -4.23 1.49 17.12
N SER A 22 -4.58 0.38 16.47
CA SER A 22 -3.68 -0.75 16.23
C SER A 22 -2.58 -0.45 15.22
N GLN A 23 -2.70 0.62 14.44
CA GLN A 23 -1.84 0.98 13.31
C GLN A 23 -1.86 -0.02 12.15
N PHE A 24 -2.84 -0.92 12.12
CA PHE A 24 -3.03 -1.89 11.05
C PHE A 24 -4.43 -1.79 10.43
N ILE A 25 -4.49 -1.98 9.11
CA ILE A 25 -5.75 -2.26 8.39
C ILE A 25 -5.62 -3.57 7.63
N ARG A 26 -6.75 -4.12 7.18
CA ARG A 26 -6.73 -5.29 6.31
C ARG A 26 -6.39 -4.90 4.86
N TYR A 27 -5.72 -5.79 4.13
CA TYR A 27 -5.36 -5.60 2.73
C TYR A 27 -6.58 -5.32 1.82
N ASP A 28 -7.72 -5.94 2.10
CA ASP A 28 -8.98 -5.75 1.35
C ASP A 28 -9.56 -4.33 1.48
N GLN A 29 -9.23 -3.59 2.54
CA GLN A 29 -9.68 -2.23 2.77
C GLN A 29 -8.82 -1.17 2.07
N LEU A 30 -7.57 -1.51 1.69
CA LEU A 30 -6.59 -0.56 1.13
C LEU A 30 -7.13 0.20 -0.08
N SER A 31 -7.74 -0.51 -1.04
CA SER A 31 -8.24 0.10 -2.27
C SER A 31 -9.33 1.14 -2.02
N ASN A 32 -10.20 0.91 -1.03
CA ASN A 32 -11.22 1.88 -0.62
C ASN A 32 -10.59 3.04 0.15
N PHE A 33 -9.61 2.76 1.01
CA PHE A 33 -8.95 3.76 1.82
C PHE A 33 -8.27 4.82 0.96
N VAL A 34 -7.40 4.41 0.02
CA VAL A 34 -6.64 5.36 -0.82
C VAL A 34 -7.53 6.13 -1.81
N ASP A 35 -8.70 5.60 -2.16
CA ASP A 35 -9.69 6.27 -3.01
C ASP A 35 -10.47 7.36 -2.25
N GLY A 36 -10.65 7.16 -0.93
CA GLY A 36 -11.34 8.08 -0.03
C GLY A 36 -10.47 9.19 0.59
N LEU A 37 -9.16 9.16 0.33
CA LEU A 37 -8.24 10.27 0.64
C LEU A 37 -8.52 11.47 -0.27
N GLU A 38 -7.91 12.60 0.04
CA GLU A 38 -8.00 13.83 -0.76
C GLU A 38 -6.70 14.06 -1.54
N PRO A 39 -6.75 14.78 -2.69
CA PRO A 39 -5.54 15.17 -3.39
C PRO A 39 -4.60 15.93 -2.44
N PRO A 40 -3.28 15.68 -2.48
CA PRO A 40 -2.54 14.91 -3.48
C PRO A 40 -2.35 13.41 -3.17
N LEU A 41 -2.72 12.94 -1.98
CA LEU A 41 -2.50 11.54 -1.57
C LEU A 41 -3.53 10.56 -2.12
N ARG A 42 -4.64 11.07 -2.66
CA ARG A 42 -5.72 10.27 -3.25
C ARG A 42 -5.28 9.48 -4.47
N ILE A 43 -5.61 8.19 -4.48
CA ILE A 43 -5.49 7.32 -5.66
C ILE A 43 -6.89 6.83 -6.06
N PRO A 44 -7.51 7.45 -7.08
CA PRO A 44 -8.87 7.10 -7.48
C PRO A 44 -8.93 5.69 -8.09
N LYS A 45 -10.06 5.02 -7.90
CA LYS A 45 -10.30 3.73 -8.59
C LYS A 45 -10.43 3.91 -10.11
N PRO A 46 -9.98 2.93 -10.92
CA PRO A 46 -9.36 1.66 -10.53
C PRO A 46 -7.89 1.82 -10.12
N ASN A 47 -7.56 1.42 -8.90
CA ASN A 47 -6.24 1.67 -8.29
C ASN A 47 -5.40 0.41 -8.01
N HIS A 48 -5.93 -0.78 -8.30
CA HIS A 48 -5.28 -2.06 -7.98
C HIS A 48 -3.85 -2.18 -8.55
N LEU A 49 -3.68 -1.86 -9.84
CA LEU A 49 -2.39 -1.98 -10.50
C LEU A 49 -1.33 -1.06 -9.89
N LEU A 50 -1.73 0.15 -9.50
CA LEU A 50 -0.83 1.09 -8.87
C LEU A 50 -0.42 0.63 -7.47
N LEU A 51 -1.36 0.12 -6.68
CA LEU A 51 -1.09 -0.45 -5.35
C LEU A 51 -0.18 -1.68 -5.41
N VAL A 52 -0.30 -2.49 -6.47
CA VAL A 52 0.62 -3.59 -6.77
C VAL A 52 2.01 -3.06 -7.14
N ALA A 53 2.11 -1.99 -7.94
CA ALA A 53 3.37 -1.39 -8.35
C ALA A 53 4.12 -0.71 -7.19
N MET A 54 3.41 -0.26 -6.14
CA MET A 54 3.99 0.31 -4.93
C MET A 54 4.71 -0.71 -4.03
N ASP A 55 4.52 -2.01 -4.27
CA ASP A 55 5.19 -3.10 -3.54
C ASP A 55 5.09 -2.99 -2.00
N LEU A 56 3.88 -2.71 -1.50
CA LEU A 56 3.64 -2.47 -0.08
C LEU A 56 3.74 -3.79 0.72
N PRO A 57 4.37 -3.78 1.90
CA PRO A 57 4.46 -4.97 2.75
C PRO A 57 3.10 -5.37 3.32
N ILE A 58 2.84 -6.68 3.33
CA ILE A 58 1.67 -7.32 3.94
C ILE A 58 2.17 -8.20 5.08
N CYS A 59 1.69 -7.90 6.29
CA CYS A 59 1.95 -8.64 7.51
C CYS A 59 1.02 -9.84 7.68
N GLU A 60 1.32 -10.66 8.68
CA GLU A 60 0.47 -11.77 9.10
C GLU A 60 -1.00 -11.36 9.29
N ASN A 61 -1.90 -12.27 8.91
CA ASN A 61 -3.35 -12.08 8.88
C ASN A 61 -3.84 -11.05 7.85
N ASP A 62 -3.10 -10.88 6.74
CA ASP A 62 -3.40 -9.92 5.66
C ASP A 62 -3.56 -8.49 6.17
N ARG A 63 -2.70 -8.10 7.11
CA ARG A 63 -2.68 -6.76 7.71
C ARG A 63 -1.60 -5.91 7.06
N MET A 64 -1.82 -4.60 6.97
CA MET A 64 -0.85 -3.65 6.46
C MET A 64 -0.72 -2.48 7.42
N HIS A 65 0.52 -2.02 7.59
CA HIS A 65 0.87 -1.03 8.58
C HIS A 65 0.67 0.40 8.05
N CYS A 66 0.14 1.27 8.91
CA CYS A 66 -0.17 2.67 8.61
C CYS A 66 0.98 3.43 7.95
N VAL A 67 2.19 3.27 8.50
CA VAL A 67 3.39 3.97 8.03
C VAL A 67 3.80 3.50 6.63
N ASP A 68 3.67 2.21 6.34
CA ASP A 68 4.14 1.68 5.05
C ASP A 68 3.24 2.14 3.91
N ILE A 69 1.93 2.26 4.18
CA ILE A 69 0.98 2.83 3.22
C ILE A 69 1.31 4.30 2.98
N LEU A 70 1.51 5.10 4.04
CA LEU A 70 1.86 6.52 3.92
C LEU A 70 3.18 6.76 3.18
N ASP A 71 4.20 5.95 3.47
CA ASP A 71 5.50 5.98 2.79
C ASP A 71 5.34 5.64 1.30
N GLY A 72 4.56 4.62 0.96
CA GLY A 72 4.25 4.26 -0.42
C GLY A 72 3.53 5.37 -1.19
N LEU A 73 2.55 6.03 -0.57
CA LEU A 73 1.83 7.16 -1.17
C LEU A 73 2.76 8.37 -1.39
N THR A 74 3.58 8.69 -0.38
CA THR A 74 4.54 9.79 -0.46
C THR A 74 5.55 9.58 -1.57
N LYS A 75 6.13 8.36 -1.65
CA LYS A 75 7.05 7.99 -2.74
C LYS A 75 6.39 8.06 -4.11
N HIS A 76 5.14 7.63 -4.22
CA HIS A 76 4.41 7.75 -5.48
C HIS A 76 4.19 9.20 -5.90
N PHE A 77 3.84 10.08 -4.95
CA PHE A 77 3.68 11.51 -5.23
C PHE A 77 5.01 12.15 -5.65
N LEU A 78 6.10 11.89 -4.91
CA LEU A 78 7.44 12.39 -5.25
C LEU A 78 7.93 11.86 -6.61
N GLY A 79 7.72 10.56 -6.87
CA GLY A 79 8.00 9.88 -8.14
C GLY A 79 7.04 10.22 -9.29
N THR A 80 6.06 11.09 -9.06
CA THR A 80 5.25 11.71 -10.12
C THR A 80 5.76 13.12 -10.42
N LEU A 81 6.29 13.82 -9.41
CA LEU A 81 6.86 15.16 -9.57
C LEU A 81 8.19 15.15 -10.32
N ASP A 82 9.03 14.13 -10.14
CA ASP A 82 10.30 13.93 -10.86
C ASP A 82 10.13 13.61 -12.36
N SER A 83 8.96 13.11 -12.77
CA SER A 83 8.58 12.94 -14.18
C SER A 83 8.25 14.28 -14.88
N SER A 84 8.09 15.36 -14.10
CA SER A 84 8.08 16.74 -14.60
C SER A 84 9.51 17.31 -14.50
N PRO A 85 10.01 18.03 -15.52
CA PRO A 85 11.41 18.47 -15.57
C PRO A 85 11.64 19.67 -14.62
N THR A 86 11.61 19.44 -13.31
CA THR A 86 11.98 20.46 -12.34
C THR A 86 12.65 19.81 -11.12
N THR A 87 13.97 19.88 -11.17
CA THR A 87 14.96 19.72 -10.11
C THR A 87 14.43 20.01 -8.70
N THR A 88 14.51 19.06 -7.78
CA THR A 88 15.14 19.27 -6.47
C THR A 88 15.56 17.91 -5.90
N GLU A 89 16.87 17.71 -5.77
CA GLU A 89 17.48 16.63 -5.01
C GLU A 89 17.16 16.87 -3.51
N SER A 90 16.31 16.03 -2.94
CA SER A 90 16.20 15.90 -1.49
C SER A 90 16.27 14.42 -1.13
N ASP A 91 17.49 13.87 -1.22
CA ASP A 91 17.86 12.57 -0.66
C ASP A 91 17.93 12.66 0.86
N ALA A 92 16.78 12.66 1.50
CA ALA A 92 16.65 12.17 2.86
C ALA A 92 15.59 11.08 2.83
N PRO A 93 15.95 9.78 2.73
CA PRO A 93 15.00 8.74 3.04
C PRO A 93 14.53 9.00 4.47
N ILE A 94 13.26 9.37 4.63
CA ILE A 94 12.63 9.45 5.94
C ILE A 94 12.76 8.03 6.49
N ASP A 95 13.71 7.81 7.41
CA ASP A 95 14.00 6.49 7.95
C ASP A 95 12.96 6.17 9.05
N ILE A 96 11.70 6.02 8.63
CA ILE A 96 10.57 5.65 9.49
C ILE A 96 10.66 4.16 9.91
N LYS A 97 11.72 3.44 9.52
CA LYS A 97 11.93 2.03 9.88
C LYS A 97 12.16 1.83 11.38
N LYS A 98 12.54 2.88 12.12
CA LYS A 98 12.96 2.77 13.54
C LYS A 98 11.81 2.60 14.54
N ASP A 99 10.56 2.86 14.16
CA ASP A 99 9.43 2.89 15.11
C ASP A 99 8.34 1.87 14.82
N ARG A 100 8.69 0.75 14.17
CA ARG A 100 7.71 -0.31 13.90
C ARG A 100 7.45 -1.13 15.17
N PRO A 101 6.18 -1.40 15.51
CA PRO A 101 5.83 -2.13 16.72
C PRO A 101 6.29 -3.60 16.66
N LYS A 102 6.37 -4.25 17.83
CA LYS A 102 6.92 -5.62 17.97
C LYS A 102 6.13 -6.68 17.18
N ASP A 103 4.87 -6.42 16.89
CA ASP A 103 3.96 -7.29 16.11
C ASP A 103 4.02 -7.02 14.60
N TYR A 104 4.95 -6.19 14.14
CA TYR A 104 5.24 -5.98 12.73
C TYR A 104 6.02 -7.18 12.15
N HIS A 105 5.28 -8.11 11.54
CA HIS A 105 5.83 -9.29 10.88
C HIS A 105 5.40 -9.34 9.40
N PRO A 106 6.15 -8.72 8.48
CA PRO A 106 5.85 -8.75 7.05
C PRO A 106 6.16 -10.14 6.47
N ILE A 107 5.19 -10.72 5.76
CA ILE A 107 5.28 -12.08 5.18
C ILE A 107 5.28 -12.08 3.65
N THR A 108 4.72 -11.05 3.03
CA THR A 108 4.65 -10.89 1.57
C THR A 108 4.51 -9.41 1.22
N THR A 109 4.39 -9.08 -0.06
CA THR A 109 4.12 -7.73 -0.55
C THR A 109 2.94 -7.71 -1.51
N THR A 110 2.39 -6.54 -1.83
CA THR A 110 1.30 -6.42 -2.81
C THR A 110 1.69 -6.96 -4.19
N LEU A 111 2.95 -6.78 -4.60
CA LEU A 111 3.48 -7.35 -5.84
C LEU A 111 3.60 -8.87 -5.78
N GLN A 112 4.17 -9.39 -4.69
CA GLN A 112 4.34 -10.82 -4.52
C GLN A 112 2.98 -11.54 -4.40
N ARG A 113 2.04 -10.99 -3.64
CA ARG A 113 0.67 -11.51 -3.51
C ARG A 113 -0.04 -11.59 -4.87
N GLN A 114 0.13 -10.59 -5.72
CA GLN A 114 -0.43 -10.61 -7.08
C GLN A 114 0.16 -11.75 -7.93
N ARG A 115 1.48 -11.99 -7.83
CA ARG A 115 2.15 -13.11 -8.54
C ARG A 115 1.66 -14.46 -8.04
N GLU A 116 1.59 -14.64 -6.72
CA GLU A 116 1.07 -15.85 -6.08
C GLU A 116 -0.35 -16.17 -6.56
N ASN A 117 -1.26 -15.19 -6.49
CA ASN A 117 -2.65 -15.34 -6.96
C ASN A 117 -2.72 -15.74 -8.44
N HIS A 118 -1.87 -15.17 -9.27
CA HIS A 118 -1.81 -15.51 -10.69
C HIS A 118 -1.36 -16.97 -10.90
N LEU A 119 -0.29 -17.39 -10.23
CA LEU A 119 0.24 -18.75 -10.30
C LEU A 119 -0.77 -19.78 -9.76
N SER A 120 -1.43 -19.49 -8.63
CA SER A 120 -2.48 -20.34 -8.08
C SER A 120 -3.64 -20.55 -9.05
N ARG A 121 -4.05 -19.50 -9.77
CA ARG A 121 -5.13 -19.61 -10.79
C ARG A 121 -4.72 -20.49 -11.96
N ILE A 122 -3.47 -20.38 -12.43
CA ILE A 122 -2.96 -21.23 -13.52
C ILE A 122 -2.91 -22.68 -13.06
N GLY A 123 -2.36 -22.95 -11.87
CA GLY A 123 -2.26 -24.30 -11.32
C GLY A 123 -3.63 -24.96 -11.15
N LEU A 124 -4.61 -24.25 -10.56
CA LEU A 124 -5.97 -24.77 -10.38
C LEU A 124 -6.64 -25.10 -11.71
N LYS A 125 -6.50 -24.24 -12.72
CA LYS A 125 -7.02 -24.52 -14.07
C LYS A 125 -6.39 -25.77 -14.67
N GLY A 126 -5.07 -25.93 -14.54
CA GLY A 126 -4.36 -27.13 -15.00
C GLY A 126 -4.85 -28.39 -14.28
N PHE A 127 -5.06 -28.33 -12.97
CA PHE A 127 -5.60 -29.44 -12.19
C PHE A 127 -7.03 -29.81 -12.63
N GLN A 128 -7.92 -28.83 -12.78
CA GLN A 128 -9.30 -29.06 -13.21
C GLN A 128 -9.36 -29.72 -14.60
N TYR A 129 -8.49 -29.32 -15.52
CA TYR A 129 -8.38 -29.94 -16.84
C TYR A 129 -7.97 -31.42 -16.76
N ASN A 130 -7.02 -31.75 -15.88
CA ASN A 130 -6.53 -33.12 -15.72
C ASN A 130 -7.50 -34.06 -14.99
N VAL A 131 -8.40 -33.54 -14.15
CA VAL A 131 -9.40 -34.33 -13.41
C VAL A 131 -10.66 -34.62 -14.24
N GLN A 132 -10.87 -33.91 -15.36
CA GLN A 132 -11.99 -34.12 -16.29
C GLN A 132 -11.68 -35.13 -17.42
N LEU A 133 -10.53 -35.82 -17.35
CA LEU A 133 -10.11 -36.94 -18.21
C LEU A 133 -10.16 -38.25 -17.43
#